data_AF-A0A932WNB9-F1
#
_entry.id   AF-A0A932WNB9-F1
#
_cell.length_a   1.000
_cell.length_b   1.000
_cell.length_c   1.000
_cell.angle_alpha   90.00
_cell.angle_beta   90.00
_cell.angle_gamma   90.00
#
_symmetry.space_group_name_H-M   'P 1'
#
loop_
_entity.id
_entity.type
_entity.pdbx_description
1 polymer ?
#
loop_
_entity_poly.entity_id
_entity_poly.type
_entity_poly.pdbx_seq_one_letter_code
_entity_poly.pdbx_strand_id
1 'polypeptide(L)'
;MHQSGDHVELPLAAVTLVVPRVLTENPPRCATRWFLKTCLLLGACTVVASWLIPTSRAPLHDSVLASIASTGMREVHSRVKPIEQIQLGERVAGRNLLRDQVDEVEPNPSTWRHVKLHMVKENGLSLWVELLRPQHWFNALDVHVGGTVDLDLPEMGAQGPAEVLPIGPCPEILDGDGPVVTGKFTHETDGKNVVSLRLEGESEPTGVTTNHPYWSEDRKDFIAAGDLRPGETVNTLTGPRRVASITPLAYTGLLNNLETTEHVYRVASFGTMVHNSYGLNVSDVHPRLPIRNGRGPTHGIFNDSIPIVSGSTGGRGLNVFGPRIATLSDDAVKAITHAEGHAAAEMVRRGLKEGVLHINYKTGPCQYCINGIQELLEKEMRLWVVFPDGVGFFTSSGWTRLF
;
A
#
# COMPACT_ATOMS: atom_id res chain seq x y z
N MET A 1 -53.74 4.46 -33.96
CA MET A 1 -53.09 4.87 -32.70
C MET A 1 -51.64 5.21 -33.01
N HIS A 2 -51.05 6.18 -32.30
CA HIS A 2 -49.76 6.85 -32.60
C HIS A 2 -48.59 5.88 -32.94
N GLN A 3 -47.64 6.18 -33.85
CA GLN A 3 -46.61 7.26 -33.80
C GLN A 3 -45.85 7.28 -32.46
N SER A 4 -44.55 7.53 -32.32
CA SER A 4 -43.38 7.72 -33.21
C SER A 4 -42.17 7.57 -32.26
N GLY A 5 -41.00 7.04 -32.61
CA GLY A 5 -40.05 7.52 -33.63
C GLY A 5 -38.63 7.36 -33.05
N ASP A 6 -37.61 7.31 -33.90
CA ASP A 6 -36.21 7.13 -33.48
C ASP A 6 -35.65 8.34 -32.75
N HIS A 7 -34.85 8.14 -31.70
CA HIS A 7 -33.85 9.12 -31.28
C HIS A 7 -32.55 8.45 -30.81
N VAL A 8 -31.45 8.98 -31.33
CA VAL A 8 -30.07 8.56 -31.08
C VAL A 8 -29.58 9.16 -29.77
N GLU A 9 -29.06 8.33 -28.86
CA GLU A 9 -28.26 8.83 -27.73
C GLU A 9 -26.77 8.94 -28.12
N LEU A 10 -26.24 10.15 -27.98
CA LEU A 10 -24.81 10.45 -27.93
C LEU A 10 -24.55 11.30 -26.66
N PRO A 11 -23.35 11.23 -26.08
CA PRO A 11 -23.17 11.39 -24.64
C PRO A 11 -23.25 12.85 -24.16
N LEU A 12 -23.83 13.04 -22.97
CA LEU A 12 -23.70 14.31 -22.23
C LEU A 12 -22.26 14.48 -21.71
N ALA A 13 -21.62 15.56 -22.13
CA ALA A 13 -20.45 16.09 -21.44
C ALA A 13 -20.89 16.86 -20.18
N ALA A 14 -20.19 16.64 -19.06
CA ALA A 14 -20.18 17.54 -17.89
C ALA A 14 -18.88 18.35 -17.96
N VAL A 15 -18.88 19.57 -18.51
CA VAL A 15 -19.24 20.84 -17.82
C VAL A 15 -18.31 21.14 -16.65
N THR A 16 -17.21 21.80 -16.97
CA THR A 16 -16.33 22.49 -16.01
C THR A 16 -17.09 23.63 -15.32
N LEU A 17 -17.23 23.57 -14.00
CA LEU A 17 -17.97 24.58 -13.23
C LEU A 17 -17.01 25.62 -12.65
N VAL A 18 -16.92 26.77 -13.31
CA VAL A 18 -16.13 27.93 -12.85
C VAL A 18 -16.86 28.63 -11.71
N VAL A 19 -16.26 28.69 -10.52
CA VAL A 19 -16.81 29.43 -9.38
C VAL A 19 -16.54 30.94 -9.55
N PRO A 20 -17.57 31.81 -9.54
CA PRO A 20 -17.37 33.24 -9.71
C PRO A 20 -16.79 33.90 -8.45
N ARG A 21 -15.84 34.81 -8.67
CA ARG A 21 -15.17 35.61 -7.65
C ARG A 21 -16.13 36.65 -7.08
N VAL A 22 -16.63 36.47 -5.86
CA VAL A 22 -17.47 37.47 -5.18
C VAL A 22 -16.62 38.69 -4.83
N LEU A 23 -16.97 39.83 -5.41
CA LEU A 23 -16.51 41.15 -4.97
C LEU A 23 -17.31 41.55 -3.73
N THR A 24 -16.64 41.96 -2.66
CA THR A 24 -17.28 42.64 -1.53
C THR A 24 -16.78 44.08 -1.44
N GLU A 25 -17.73 45.00 -1.34
CA GLU A 25 -17.48 46.43 -1.31
C GLU A 25 -17.19 46.92 0.12
N ASN A 26 -16.41 48.00 0.21
CA ASN A 26 -16.21 48.84 1.40
C ASN A 26 -17.10 50.10 1.29
N PRO A 27 -17.31 50.95 2.32
CA PRO A 27 -16.98 50.85 3.76
C PRO A 27 -18.24 51.23 4.65
N PRO A 28 -18.12 51.76 5.89
CA PRO A 28 -17.73 53.17 6.10
C PRO A 28 -16.71 53.40 7.24
N ARG A 29 -16.21 54.64 7.31
CA ARG A 29 -15.14 55.09 8.23
C ARG A 29 -15.69 55.46 9.62
N CYS A 30 -14.90 55.22 10.67
CA CYS A 30 -14.85 56.12 11.83
C CYS A 30 -13.41 56.21 12.36
N ALA A 31 -13.04 57.36 12.93
CA ALA A 31 -11.66 57.71 13.25
C ALA A 31 -11.30 57.48 14.72
N THR A 32 -10.01 57.29 15.04
CA THR A 32 -9.32 57.99 16.14
C THR A 32 -7.80 58.03 15.85
N ARG A 33 -7.16 59.14 16.27
CA ARG A 33 -5.73 59.47 16.06
C ARG A 33 -4.85 58.83 17.15
N TRP A 34 -3.55 58.61 16.89
CA TRP A 34 -2.40 59.30 17.54
C TRP A 34 -1.03 58.59 17.28
N PHE A 35 0.06 59.33 17.55
CA PHE A 35 1.49 58.94 17.61
C PHE A 35 2.37 58.88 16.32
N LEU A 36 3.01 60.04 16.07
CA LEU A 36 4.45 60.30 15.79
C LEU A 36 5.20 59.50 14.69
N LYS A 37 5.66 60.14 13.61
CA LYS A 37 6.95 60.90 13.46
C LYS A 37 8.19 59.98 13.45
N THR A 38 9.20 60.03 12.59
CA THR A 38 9.65 60.83 11.42
C THR A 38 11.05 60.30 11.11
N CYS A 39 11.44 60.14 9.84
CA CYS A 39 12.83 60.32 9.37
C CYS A 39 12.80 60.60 7.86
N LEU A 40 13.52 61.62 7.41
CA LEU A 40 13.55 62.06 6.01
C LEU A 40 14.99 62.13 5.50
N LEU A 41 15.16 61.67 4.25
CA LEU A 41 16.05 62.20 3.20
C LEU A 41 17.56 62.29 3.44
N LEU A 42 18.31 61.69 2.50
CA LEU A 42 19.33 62.31 1.61
C LEU A 42 19.73 61.25 0.57
N GLY A 43 19.93 61.52 -0.72
CA GLY A 43 19.75 62.76 -1.50
C GLY A 43 19.60 62.45 -2.99
N ALA A 44 19.43 63.47 -3.83
CA ALA A 44 19.20 63.35 -5.28
C ALA A 44 19.98 64.41 -6.08
N CYS A 45 19.98 64.27 -7.43
CA CYS A 45 20.63 65.12 -8.45
C CYS A 45 22.17 64.89 -8.56
N THR A 46 22.85 64.87 -9.72
CA THR A 46 22.63 65.26 -11.14
C THR A 46 23.33 64.25 -12.10
N VAL A 47 23.21 64.17 -13.44
CA VAL A 47 22.27 64.68 -14.48
C VAL A 47 22.34 63.80 -15.77
N VAL A 48 21.30 63.91 -16.60
CA VAL A 48 21.10 63.53 -18.03
C VAL A 48 22.35 63.36 -18.94
N ALA A 49 22.38 62.28 -19.74
CA ALA A 49 22.51 62.26 -21.23
C ALA A 49 23.26 61.02 -21.81
N SER A 50 22.52 60.09 -22.43
CA SER A 50 22.91 59.34 -23.64
C SER A 50 21.76 58.45 -24.10
N TRP A 51 21.04 58.88 -25.16
CA TRP A 51 20.10 58.03 -25.89
C TRP A 51 20.83 57.33 -27.06
N LEU A 52 20.18 56.29 -27.61
CA LEU A 52 20.56 55.56 -28.85
C LEU A 52 21.60 54.43 -28.75
N ILE A 53 21.28 53.38 -27.97
CA ILE A 53 21.57 51.99 -28.39
C ILE A 53 20.31 51.14 -28.18
N PRO A 54 19.70 50.55 -29.23
CA PRO A 54 18.58 49.64 -29.07
C PRO A 54 19.08 48.21 -28.81
N THR A 55 19.37 47.86 -27.55
CA THR A 55 19.46 46.44 -27.16
C THR A 55 18.09 45.95 -26.73
N SER A 56 17.38 45.29 -27.65
CA SER A 56 16.19 44.51 -27.34
C SER A 56 16.55 43.35 -26.41
N ARG A 57 16.37 43.54 -25.10
CA ARG A 57 16.43 42.43 -24.14
C ARG A 57 15.13 41.64 -24.25
N ALA A 58 15.08 40.75 -25.23
CA ALA A 58 13.95 39.86 -25.46
C ALA A 58 13.65 39.00 -24.21
N PRO A 59 12.38 38.69 -23.90
CA PRO A 59 11.99 37.85 -22.78
C PRO A 59 12.24 36.35 -23.08
N LEU A 60 13.52 36.00 -23.27
CA LEU A 60 13.96 34.65 -23.63
C LEU A 60 14.11 33.70 -22.42
N HIS A 61 14.05 34.20 -21.18
CA HIS A 61 14.08 33.34 -20.00
C HIS A 61 12.68 32.87 -19.59
N ASP A 62 11.70 33.77 -19.44
CA ASP A 62 10.35 33.38 -18.99
C ASP A 62 9.62 32.51 -20.02
N SER A 63 9.78 32.78 -21.31
CA SER A 63 9.14 31.99 -22.38
C SER A 63 9.74 30.58 -22.50
N VAL A 64 11.06 30.45 -22.34
CA VAL A 64 11.74 29.14 -22.35
C VAL A 64 11.44 28.36 -21.08
N LEU A 65 11.43 29.01 -19.90
CA LEU A 65 11.05 28.36 -18.64
C LEU A 65 9.58 27.92 -18.63
N ALA A 66 8.66 28.76 -19.12
CA ALA A 66 7.25 28.39 -19.27
C ALA A 66 7.06 27.26 -20.30
N SER A 67 7.84 27.25 -21.39
CA SER A 67 7.80 26.16 -22.37
C SER A 67 8.34 24.85 -21.78
N ILE A 68 9.47 24.88 -21.05
CA ILE A 68 10.03 23.70 -20.38
C ILE A 68 9.09 23.20 -19.28
N ALA A 69 8.50 24.10 -18.48
CA ALA A 69 7.50 23.74 -17.47
C ALA A 69 6.23 23.16 -18.10
N SER A 70 5.75 23.70 -19.22
CA SER A 70 4.59 23.18 -19.95
C SER A 70 4.85 21.82 -20.59
N THR A 71 6.03 21.62 -21.20
CA THR A 71 6.46 20.31 -21.73
C THR A 71 6.61 19.29 -20.61
N GLY A 72 7.28 19.65 -19.50
CA GLY A 72 7.44 18.80 -18.32
C GLY A 72 6.10 18.47 -17.66
N MET A 73 5.19 19.43 -17.53
CA MET A 73 3.83 19.17 -17.05
C MET A 73 3.06 18.24 -17.98
N ARG A 74 3.11 18.44 -19.31
CA ARG A 74 2.49 17.51 -20.29
C ARG A 74 3.07 16.10 -20.20
N GLU A 75 4.38 15.98 -20.08
CA GLU A 75 5.05 14.70 -19.92
C GLU A 75 4.65 14.02 -18.60
N VAL A 76 4.56 14.76 -17.50
CA VAL A 76 4.03 14.25 -16.23
C VAL A 76 2.56 13.82 -16.35
N HIS A 77 1.70 14.61 -16.99
CA HIS A 77 0.29 14.23 -17.23
C HIS A 77 0.15 12.99 -18.13
N SER A 78 1.15 12.67 -18.97
CA SER A 78 1.19 11.38 -19.69
C SER A 78 1.70 10.20 -18.84
N ARG A 79 2.37 10.47 -17.71
CA ARG A 79 2.94 9.49 -16.78
C ARG A 79 2.08 9.23 -15.53
N VAL A 80 1.11 10.09 -15.22
CA VAL A 80 0.12 9.89 -14.14
C VAL A 80 -1.31 9.95 -14.69
N LYS A 81 -2.11 8.94 -14.37
CA LYS A 81 -3.55 8.89 -14.59
C LYS A 81 -4.29 9.29 -13.30
N PRO A 82 -5.55 9.76 -13.37
CA PRO A 82 -6.43 9.82 -12.21
C PRO A 82 -6.56 8.44 -11.56
N ILE A 83 -6.48 8.37 -10.23
CA ILE A 83 -6.34 7.12 -9.48
C ILE A 83 -7.52 6.17 -9.68
N GLU A 84 -8.72 6.72 -9.87
CA GLU A 84 -9.96 6.00 -10.14
C GLU A 84 -10.01 5.35 -11.53
N GLN A 85 -9.13 5.76 -12.45
CA GLN A 85 -9.03 5.19 -13.80
C GLN A 85 -7.99 4.07 -13.90
N ILE A 86 -7.10 3.94 -12.91
CA ILE A 86 -6.05 2.92 -12.89
C ILE A 86 -6.65 1.54 -12.65
N GLN A 87 -6.18 0.54 -13.42
CA GLN A 87 -6.65 -0.84 -13.35
C GLN A 87 -5.57 -1.77 -12.80
N LEU A 88 -5.99 -2.91 -12.26
CA LEU A 88 -5.09 -3.99 -11.87
C LEU A 88 -4.31 -4.50 -13.09
N GLY A 89 -3.02 -4.76 -12.92
CA GLY A 89 -2.11 -5.17 -14.00
C GLY A 89 -1.50 -4.03 -14.81
N GLU A 90 -1.96 -2.79 -14.66
CA GLU A 90 -1.23 -1.63 -15.18
C GLU A 90 0.07 -1.38 -14.40
N ARG A 91 1.04 -0.69 -15.02
CA ARG A 91 2.21 -0.13 -14.31
C ARG A 91 2.03 1.36 -14.06
N VAL A 92 2.50 1.82 -12.90
CA VAL A 92 2.49 3.25 -12.52
C VAL A 92 3.90 3.80 -12.48
N ALA A 93 4.04 5.12 -12.65
CA ALA A 93 5.34 5.78 -12.63
C ALA A 93 6.01 5.71 -11.24
N GLY A 94 7.35 5.76 -11.24
CA GLY A 94 8.16 5.77 -10.01
C GLY A 94 8.66 4.38 -9.62
N ARG A 95 9.64 4.37 -8.71
CA ARG A 95 10.25 3.19 -8.10
C ARG A 95 10.47 3.51 -6.63
N ASN A 96 10.33 2.54 -5.72
CA ASN A 96 10.57 2.79 -4.30
C ASN A 96 12.03 3.18 -4.09
N LEU A 97 12.26 4.18 -3.24
CA LEU A 97 13.59 4.72 -2.94
C LEU A 97 14.28 3.89 -1.83
N LEU A 98 13.51 3.17 -1.02
CA LEU A 98 13.98 2.20 -0.03
C LEU A 98 13.97 0.81 -0.68
N ARG A 99 15.05 0.47 -1.41
CA ARG A 99 15.14 -0.80 -2.18
C ARG A 99 15.15 -2.06 -1.31
N ASP A 100 15.46 -1.93 -0.04
CA ASP A 100 15.38 -2.97 0.98
C ASP A 100 13.94 -3.28 1.45
N GLN A 101 12.96 -2.45 1.07
CA GLN A 101 11.53 -2.63 1.32
C GLN A 101 10.76 -3.11 0.07
N VAL A 102 11.46 -3.50 -0.99
CA VAL A 102 10.84 -3.98 -2.22
C VAL A 102 10.87 -5.50 -2.28
N ASP A 103 9.69 -6.11 -2.31
CA ASP A 103 9.51 -7.48 -2.74
C ASP A 103 9.54 -7.54 -4.27
N GLU A 104 10.55 -8.21 -4.86
CA GLU A 104 10.70 -8.36 -6.31
C GLU A 104 9.71 -9.42 -6.87
N VAL A 105 8.42 -9.14 -6.74
CA VAL A 105 7.31 -10.01 -7.18
C VAL A 105 6.69 -9.46 -8.45
N GLU A 106 6.84 -10.19 -9.55
CA GLU A 106 6.16 -9.90 -10.83
C GLU A 106 4.90 -10.81 -10.96
N PRO A 107 3.68 -10.26 -11.03
CA PRO A 107 2.47 -11.05 -11.12
C PRO A 107 2.41 -11.89 -12.40
N ASN A 108 1.96 -13.14 -12.29
CA ASN A 108 1.89 -14.07 -13.42
C ASN A 108 0.43 -14.42 -13.73
N PRO A 109 -0.13 -13.97 -14.87
CA PRO A 109 -1.53 -14.21 -15.25
C PRO A 109 -2.01 -15.66 -15.17
N SER A 110 -1.12 -16.63 -15.41
CA SER A 110 -1.49 -18.06 -15.38
C SER A 110 -1.74 -18.58 -13.96
N THR A 111 -0.96 -18.12 -12.98
CA THR A 111 -0.96 -18.60 -11.59
C THR A 111 -1.64 -17.63 -10.61
N TRP A 112 -1.95 -16.41 -11.03
CA TRP A 112 -2.65 -15.41 -10.22
C TRP A 112 -4.15 -15.34 -10.56
N ARG A 113 -4.94 -14.81 -9.63
CA ARG A 113 -6.38 -14.55 -9.80
C ARG A 113 -6.72 -13.16 -9.28
N HIS A 114 -7.79 -12.60 -9.82
CA HIS A 114 -8.38 -11.35 -9.34
C HIS A 114 -9.49 -11.70 -8.35
N VAL A 115 -9.46 -11.15 -7.14
CA VAL A 115 -10.56 -11.23 -6.17
C VAL A 115 -11.13 -9.85 -5.88
N LYS A 116 -12.46 -9.78 -5.77
CA LYS A 116 -13.17 -8.61 -5.27
C LYS A 116 -13.65 -8.88 -3.84
N LEU A 117 -13.50 -7.90 -2.96
CA LEU A 117 -13.94 -7.97 -1.56
C LEU A 117 -14.80 -6.77 -1.21
N HIS A 118 -15.75 -6.95 -0.30
CA HIS A 118 -16.47 -5.84 0.35
C HIS A 118 -16.43 -5.99 1.87
N MET A 119 -16.17 -4.89 2.56
CA MET A 119 -16.16 -4.83 4.02
C MET A 119 -17.03 -3.65 4.47
N VAL A 120 -17.89 -3.89 5.46
CA VAL A 120 -18.50 -2.82 6.25
C VAL A 120 -17.62 -2.61 7.49
N LYS A 121 -17.02 -1.42 7.60
CA LYS A 121 -16.14 -1.06 8.72
C LYS A 121 -16.94 -0.86 10.01
N GLU A 122 -16.28 -0.84 11.17
CA GLU A 122 -16.93 -0.64 12.48
C GLU A 122 -17.80 0.64 12.56
N ASN A 123 -17.45 1.67 11.80
CA ASN A 123 -18.21 2.94 11.72
C ASN A 123 -19.40 2.90 10.75
N GLY A 124 -19.72 1.73 10.18
CA GLY A 124 -20.81 1.52 9.23
C GLY A 124 -20.52 1.94 7.78
N LEU A 125 -19.32 2.46 7.49
CA LEU A 125 -18.90 2.88 6.16
C LEU A 125 -18.27 1.72 5.37
N SER A 126 -18.48 1.71 4.06
CA SER A 126 -18.00 0.66 3.17
C SER A 126 -16.53 0.83 2.76
N LEU A 127 -15.90 -0.31 2.48
CA LEU A 127 -14.64 -0.48 1.76
C LEU A 127 -14.87 -1.55 0.67
N TRP A 128 -14.51 -1.21 -0.57
CA TRP A 128 -14.40 -2.16 -1.68
C TRP A 128 -12.93 -2.36 -2.02
N VAL A 129 -12.54 -3.61 -2.22
CA VAL A 129 -11.16 -3.99 -2.57
C VAL A 129 -11.17 -4.84 -3.83
N GLU A 130 -10.25 -4.56 -4.74
CA GLU A 130 -9.92 -5.43 -5.87
C GLU A 130 -8.43 -5.81 -5.72
N LEU A 131 -8.11 -7.12 -5.63
CA LEU A 131 -6.72 -7.60 -5.47
C LEU A 131 -6.36 -8.62 -6.55
N LEU A 132 -5.10 -8.57 -7.00
CA LEU A 132 -4.42 -9.66 -7.67
C LEU A 132 -3.63 -10.45 -6.61
N ARG A 133 -3.88 -11.76 -6.54
CA ARG A 133 -3.11 -12.65 -5.64
C ARG A 133 -2.75 -13.96 -6.34
N PRO A 134 -1.62 -14.59 -5.99
CA PRO A 134 -1.28 -15.92 -6.50
C PRO A 134 -2.26 -16.97 -5.99
N GLN A 135 -2.53 -18.02 -6.76
CA GLN A 135 -3.48 -19.09 -6.42
C GLN A 135 -3.20 -19.74 -5.04
N HIS A 136 -1.94 -19.76 -4.58
CA HIS A 136 -1.61 -20.30 -3.26
C HIS A 136 -2.15 -19.45 -2.10
N TRP A 137 -2.33 -18.13 -2.28
CA TRP A 137 -2.94 -17.24 -1.28
C TRP A 137 -4.41 -17.60 -1.06
N PHE A 138 -5.14 -17.85 -2.16
CA PHE A 138 -6.52 -18.34 -2.12
C PHE A 138 -6.63 -19.67 -1.39
N ASN A 139 -5.72 -20.61 -1.69
CA ASN A 139 -5.73 -21.94 -1.08
C ASN A 139 -5.35 -21.89 0.41
N ALA A 140 -4.45 -20.98 0.82
CA ALA A 140 -3.97 -20.86 2.20
C ALA A 140 -5.01 -20.21 3.14
N LEU A 141 -5.83 -19.31 2.60
CA LEU A 141 -6.87 -18.57 3.34
C LEU A 141 -8.30 -19.08 3.04
N ASP A 142 -8.44 -20.24 2.38
CA ASP A 142 -9.71 -20.82 1.91
C ASP A 142 -10.65 -19.82 1.21
N VAL A 143 -10.07 -18.96 0.35
CA VAL A 143 -10.80 -17.86 -0.28
C VAL A 143 -11.68 -18.39 -1.41
N HIS A 144 -12.96 -18.55 -1.10
CA HIS A 144 -14.01 -18.93 -2.03
C HIS A 144 -15.12 -17.88 -2.07
N VAL A 145 -15.81 -17.75 -3.22
CA VAL A 145 -16.94 -16.80 -3.39
C VAL A 145 -18.02 -17.06 -2.33
N GLY A 146 -18.54 -15.99 -1.73
CA GLY A 146 -19.49 -16.04 -0.61
C GLY A 146 -18.89 -16.44 0.75
N GLY A 147 -17.58 -16.69 0.81
CA GLY A 147 -16.82 -16.81 2.05
C GLY A 147 -16.40 -15.44 2.59
N THR A 148 -15.51 -15.45 3.59
CA THR A 148 -14.93 -14.23 4.17
C THR A 148 -13.42 -14.37 4.31
N VAL A 149 -12.69 -13.27 4.13
CA VAL A 149 -11.26 -13.16 4.44
C VAL A 149 -11.04 -11.99 5.40
N ASP A 150 -10.24 -12.17 6.44
CA ASP A 150 -9.90 -11.08 7.36
C ASP A 150 -8.92 -10.10 6.69
N LEU A 151 -9.21 -8.80 6.81
CA LEU A 151 -8.35 -7.71 6.36
C LEU A 151 -7.70 -7.03 7.57
N ASP A 152 -6.44 -6.62 7.45
CA ASP A 152 -5.76 -5.73 8.39
C ASP A 152 -5.25 -4.48 7.64
N LEU A 153 -6.13 -3.50 7.47
CA LEU A 153 -5.89 -2.25 6.73
C LEU A 153 -6.10 -1.04 7.66
N PRO A 154 -5.23 -0.86 8.68
CA PRO A 154 -5.44 0.13 9.73
C PRO A 154 -5.42 1.57 9.20
N GLU A 155 -4.69 1.86 8.11
CA GLU A 155 -4.68 3.22 7.54
C GLU A 155 -6.06 3.63 6.96
N MET A 156 -6.90 2.67 6.58
CA MET A 156 -8.26 2.91 6.07
C MET A 156 -9.36 2.79 7.13
N GLY A 157 -8.97 2.46 8.38
CA GLY A 157 -9.90 2.12 9.46
C GLY A 157 -10.66 0.82 9.21
N ALA A 158 -10.02 -0.15 8.55
CA ALA A 158 -10.64 -1.38 8.08
C ALA A 158 -9.89 -2.61 8.61
N GLN A 159 -10.41 -3.21 9.68
CA GLN A 159 -9.87 -4.43 10.29
C GLN A 159 -11.00 -5.44 10.54
N GLY A 160 -10.79 -6.71 10.19
CA GLY A 160 -11.78 -7.79 10.32
C GLY A 160 -12.33 -8.31 8.99
N PRO A 161 -13.44 -9.06 9.01
CA PRO A 161 -13.85 -9.89 7.88
C PRO A 161 -14.45 -9.08 6.73
N ALA A 162 -13.98 -9.36 5.52
CA ALA A 162 -14.54 -8.90 4.26
C ALA A 162 -15.19 -10.04 3.49
N GLU A 163 -16.37 -9.82 2.92
CA GLU A 163 -17.06 -10.76 2.04
C GLU A 163 -16.28 -10.96 0.74
N VAL A 164 -16.09 -12.22 0.35
CA VAL A 164 -15.46 -12.62 -0.91
C VAL A 164 -16.49 -12.59 -2.03
N LEU A 165 -16.42 -11.56 -2.87
CA LEU A 165 -17.25 -11.38 -4.07
C LEU A 165 -16.64 -12.20 -5.24
N PRO A 166 -16.95 -11.95 -6.53
CA PRO A 166 -16.40 -12.76 -7.62
C PRO A 166 -14.86 -12.87 -7.64
N ILE A 167 -14.40 -14.11 -7.82
CA ILE A 167 -13.01 -14.44 -8.16
C ILE A 167 -12.94 -14.67 -9.66
N GLY A 168 -12.07 -13.93 -10.34
CA GLY A 168 -11.89 -13.95 -11.80
C GLY A 168 -10.46 -14.32 -12.21
N PRO A 169 -10.21 -14.42 -13.54
CA PRO A 169 -8.85 -14.52 -14.05
C PRO A 169 -8.03 -13.29 -13.65
N CYS A 170 -6.72 -13.45 -13.50
CA CYS A 170 -5.81 -12.31 -13.49
C CYS A 170 -5.92 -11.58 -14.85
N PRO A 171 -5.98 -10.23 -14.88
CA PRO A 171 -5.91 -9.47 -16.11
C PRO A 171 -4.53 -9.62 -16.76
N GLU A 172 -4.39 -9.08 -17.98
CA GLU A 172 -3.10 -8.85 -18.60
C GLU A 172 -2.24 -7.95 -17.71
N ILE A 173 -0.98 -8.34 -17.49
CA ILE A 173 0.02 -7.48 -16.84
C ILE A 173 0.74 -6.75 -17.96
N LEU A 174 0.69 -5.41 -17.95
CA LEU A 174 1.26 -4.61 -19.02
C LEU A 174 2.79 -4.62 -18.99
N ASP A 175 3.41 -4.73 -20.16
CA ASP A 175 4.85 -4.49 -20.33
C ASP A 175 5.20 -3.02 -20.04
N GLY A 176 6.36 -2.78 -19.44
CA GLY A 176 6.87 -1.42 -19.21
C GLY A 176 7.79 -1.30 -18.00
N ASP A 177 8.14 -0.06 -17.67
CA ASP A 177 8.83 0.29 -16.42
C ASP A 177 7.82 0.70 -15.33
N GLY A 178 8.24 0.63 -14.08
CA GLY A 178 7.44 0.90 -12.89
C GLY A 178 6.84 -0.37 -12.23
N PRO A 179 6.36 -0.24 -10.98
CA PRO A 179 5.67 -1.32 -10.28
C PRO A 179 4.30 -1.60 -10.90
N VAL A 180 3.91 -2.88 -10.91
CA VAL A 180 2.57 -3.34 -11.27
C VAL A 180 1.59 -3.03 -10.14
N VAL A 181 0.38 -2.59 -10.51
CA VAL A 181 -0.76 -2.39 -9.61
C VAL A 181 -1.40 -3.74 -9.30
N THR A 182 -1.26 -4.19 -8.05
CA THR A 182 -1.77 -5.46 -7.54
C THR A 182 -2.98 -5.31 -6.64
N GLY A 183 -3.30 -4.10 -6.18
CA GLY A 183 -4.53 -3.83 -5.45
C GLY A 183 -5.10 -2.45 -5.72
N LYS A 184 -6.42 -2.33 -5.59
CA LYS A 184 -7.15 -1.06 -5.63
C LYS A 184 -8.19 -1.07 -4.51
N PHE A 185 -8.26 0.03 -3.77
CA PHE A 185 -9.13 0.19 -2.62
C PHE A 185 -9.96 1.46 -2.82
N THR A 186 -11.26 1.34 -2.62
CA THR A 186 -12.19 2.48 -2.62
C THR A 186 -12.95 2.43 -1.31
N HIS A 187 -12.84 3.46 -0.47
CA HIS A 187 -13.51 3.49 0.83
C HIS A 187 -14.26 4.79 1.08
N GLU A 188 -15.41 4.68 1.74
CA GLU A 188 -16.16 5.83 2.24
C GLU A 188 -15.45 6.42 3.47
N THR A 189 -15.38 7.76 3.54
CA THR A 189 -14.79 8.48 4.67
C THR A 189 -15.83 9.26 5.47
N ASP A 190 -15.66 9.31 6.79
CA ASP A 190 -16.47 10.15 7.69
C ASP A 190 -15.97 11.61 7.74
N GLY A 191 -14.93 11.92 6.96
CA GLY A 191 -14.37 13.25 6.76
C GLY A 191 -13.51 13.79 7.91
N LYS A 192 -13.32 13.04 9.00
CA LYS A 192 -12.60 13.56 10.18
C LYS A 192 -11.07 13.57 10.03
N ASN A 193 -10.54 12.75 9.12
CA ASN A 193 -9.10 12.50 8.96
C ASN A 193 -8.57 12.87 7.57
N VAL A 194 -9.16 13.86 6.89
CA VAL A 194 -8.74 14.31 5.55
C VAL A 194 -8.11 15.70 5.63
N VAL A 195 -6.99 15.89 4.92
CA VAL A 195 -6.30 17.19 4.75
C VAL A 195 -6.23 17.57 3.28
N SER A 196 -6.23 18.88 3.02
CA SER A 196 -5.85 19.49 1.77
C SER A 196 -4.36 19.83 1.85
N LEU A 197 -3.54 19.06 1.13
CA LEU A 197 -2.10 19.25 1.01
C LEU A 197 -1.82 19.99 -0.29
N ARG A 198 -1.13 21.14 -0.22
CA ARG A 198 -0.77 21.94 -1.39
C ARG A 198 0.74 22.06 -1.51
N LEU A 199 1.27 21.85 -2.72
CA LEU A 199 2.68 22.08 -3.03
C LEU A 199 2.91 23.45 -3.68
N GLU A 200 4.11 24.00 -3.53
CA GLU A 200 4.50 25.26 -4.16
C GLU A 200 4.42 25.17 -5.70
N GLY A 201 3.59 26.04 -6.28
CA GLY A 201 3.34 26.09 -7.72
C GLY A 201 2.25 25.13 -8.22
N GLU A 202 1.66 24.29 -7.36
CA GLU A 202 0.57 23.40 -7.76
C GLU A 202 -0.76 24.16 -7.82
N SER A 203 -1.51 23.98 -8.91
CA SER A 203 -2.80 24.67 -9.11
C SER A 203 -3.86 24.19 -8.13
N GLU A 204 -4.03 22.87 -8.04
CA GLU A 204 -5.03 22.23 -7.18
C GLU A 204 -4.36 21.43 -6.07
N PRO A 205 -4.87 21.50 -4.83
CA PRO A 205 -4.32 20.75 -3.72
C PRO A 205 -4.78 19.28 -3.78
N THR A 206 -3.99 18.38 -3.20
CA THR A 206 -4.38 16.99 -3.02
C THR A 206 -5.26 16.86 -1.77
N GLY A 207 -6.46 16.31 -1.91
CA GLY A 207 -7.24 15.80 -0.76
C GLY A 207 -6.74 14.41 -0.39
N VAL A 208 -6.25 14.22 0.83
CA VAL A 208 -5.61 12.96 1.26
C VAL A 208 -5.86 12.68 2.74
N THR A 209 -5.83 11.41 3.16
CA THR A 209 -5.94 11.09 4.59
C THR A 209 -4.68 11.53 5.35
N THR A 210 -4.86 11.96 6.59
CA THR A 210 -3.80 12.46 7.49
C THR A 210 -2.65 11.47 7.68
N ASN A 211 -2.93 10.17 7.64
CA ASN A 211 -1.98 9.09 7.84
C ASN A 211 -1.26 8.62 6.56
N HIS A 212 -1.69 9.03 5.37
CA HIS A 212 -1.12 8.51 4.12
C HIS A 212 0.33 8.99 3.96
N PRO A 213 1.32 8.09 3.76
CA PRO A 213 2.73 8.51 3.78
C PRO A 213 3.22 9.09 2.45
N TYR A 214 3.94 10.20 2.53
CA TYR A 214 4.61 10.90 1.42
C TYR A 214 6.13 10.86 1.61
N TRP A 215 6.90 10.71 0.54
CA TRP A 215 8.36 10.75 0.65
C TRP A 215 8.85 12.17 0.96
N SER A 216 9.46 12.35 2.13
CA SER A 216 10.15 13.57 2.52
C SER A 216 11.62 13.51 2.07
N GLU A 217 12.01 14.42 1.19
CA GLU A 217 13.42 14.58 0.79
C GLU A 217 14.30 15.14 1.92
N ASP A 218 13.69 15.85 2.88
CA ASP A 218 14.39 16.42 4.02
C ASP A 218 14.65 15.38 5.12
N ARG A 219 13.71 14.44 5.34
CA ARG A 219 13.82 13.37 6.35
C ARG A 219 14.33 12.04 5.79
N LYS A 220 14.33 11.85 4.46
CA LYS A 220 14.68 10.60 3.76
C LYS A 220 13.86 9.40 4.21
N ASP A 221 12.58 9.64 4.42
CA ASP A 221 11.62 8.67 4.94
C ASP A 221 10.20 9.01 4.46
N PHE A 222 9.28 8.06 4.60
CA PHE A 222 7.86 8.23 4.31
C PHE A 222 7.12 8.80 5.52
N ILE A 223 6.61 10.03 5.38
CA ILE A 223 5.99 10.81 6.45
C ILE A 223 4.50 10.95 6.17
N ALA A 224 3.67 10.64 7.17
CA ALA A 224 2.22 10.84 7.11
C ALA A 224 1.86 12.28 6.70
N ALA A 225 0.88 12.45 5.82
CA ALA A 225 0.51 13.74 5.24
C ALA A 225 0.16 14.84 6.28
N GLY A 226 -0.35 14.45 7.44
CA GLY A 226 -0.62 15.35 8.57
C GLY A 226 0.61 15.74 9.40
N ASP A 227 1.69 14.97 9.32
CA ASP A 227 2.96 15.18 10.06
C ASP A 227 4.05 15.86 9.21
N LEU A 228 3.81 16.04 7.91
CA LEU A 228 4.57 16.95 7.05
C LEU A 228 4.47 18.39 7.55
N ARG A 229 5.45 19.23 7.20
CA ARG A 229 5.51 20.63 7.64
C ARG A 229 5.49 21.60 6.46
N PRO A 230 4.85 22.78 6.56
CA PRO A 230 5.05 23.84 5.58
C PRO A 230 6.55 24.16 5.42
N GLY A 231 6.99 24.26 4.16
CA GLY A 231 8.39 24.39 3.76
C GLY A 231 9.12 23.06 3.56
N GLU A 232 8.62 21.92 4.03
CA GLU A 232 9.25 20.61 3.88
C GLU A 232 9.25 20.14 2.42
N THR A 233 10.35 19.53 2.00
CA THR A 233 10.56 19.10 0.61
C THR A 233 10.03 17.68 0.37
N VAL A 234 9.16 17.48 -0.62
CA VAL A 234 8.66 16.16 -1.05
C VAL A 234 9.11 15.80 -2.47
N ASN A 235 9.22 14.51 -2.78
CA ASN A 235 9.63 14.02 -4.10
C ASN A 235 8.47 14.06 -5.11
N THR A 236 8.67 14.67 -6.28
CA THR A 236 7.70 14.68 -7.39
C THR A 236 8.36 14.34 -8.73
N LEU A 237 7.58 13.96 -9.75
CA LEU A 237 8.08 13.75 -11.11
C LEU A 237 8.59 15.06 -11.78
N THR A 238 8.17 16.24 -11.29
CA THR A 238 8.69 17.54 -11.74
C THR A 238 9.98 17.99 -11.01
N GLY A 239 10.60 17.09 -10.25
CA GLY A 239 11.64 17.41 -9.26
C GLY A 239 11.05 17.71 -7.88
N PRO A 240 11.89 17.86 -6.84
CA PRO A 240 11.40 18.09 -5.48
C PRO A 240 10.61 19.41 -5.34
N ARG A 241 9.53 19.38 -4.55
CA ARG A 241 8.65 20.53 -4.29
C ARG A 241 8.48 20.75 -2.80
N ARG A 242 8.32 22.00 -2.37
CA ARG A 242 7.99 22.30 -0.96
C ARG A 242 6.49 22.20 -0.72
N VAL A 243 6.12 21.72 0.46
CA VAL A 243 4.76 21.83 1.00
C VAL A 243 4.46 23.30 1.29
N ALA A 244 3.48 23.88 0.60
CA ALA A 244 3.02 25.25 0.84
C ALA A 244 2.06 25.31 2.05
N SER A 245 1.14 24.35 2.16
CA SER A 245 0.17 24.28 3.25
C SER A 245 -0.41 22.88 3.42
N ILE A 246 -0.74 22.54 4.66
CA ILE A 246 -1.57 21.39 5.03
C ILE A 246 -2.70 21.94 5.89
N THR A 247 -3.94 21.76 5.46
CA THR A 247 -5.13 22.27 6.18
C THR A 247 -6.20 21.20 6.27
N PRO A 248 -6.94 21.07 7.40
CA PRO A 248 -8.08 20.16 7.49
C PRO A 248 -9.08 20.38 6.35
N LEU A 249 -9.59 19.29 5.79
CA LEU A 249 -10.55 19.31 4.69
C LEU A 249 -11.79 18.51 5.10
N ALA A 250 -12.91 19.22 5.30
CA ALA A 250 -14.20 18.57 5.49
C ALA A 250 -14.65 17.95 4.16
N TYR A 251 -14.51 16.64 4.03
CA TYR A 251 -14.85 15.88 2.83
C TYR A 251 -15.61 14.61 3.19
N THR A 252 -16.79 14.43 2.61
CA THR A 252 -17.59 13.19 2.70
C THR A 252 -17.78 12.64 1.29
N GLY A 253 -17.37 11.39 1.07
CA GLY A 253 -17.36 10.78 -0.24
C GLY A 253 -16.43 9.57 -0.28
N LEU A 254 -15.94 9.24 -1.48
CA LEU A 254 -15.04 8.13 -1.72
C LEU A 254 -13.59 8.62 -1.79
N LEU A 255 -12.71 7.93 -1.07
CA LEU A 255 -11.26 8.03 -1.25
C LEU A 255 -10.76 6.75 -1.92
N ASN A 256 -9.71 6.88 -2.72
CA ASN A 256 -9.13 5.78 -3.49
C ASN A 256 -7.66 5.59 -3.10
N ASN A 257 -7.19 4.35 -3.16
CA ASN A 257 -5.82 3.96 -2.86
C ASN A 257 -5.40 2.79 -3.76
N LEU A 258 -4.09 2.60 -3.94
CA LEU A 258 -3.50 1.51 -4.72
C LEU A 258 -2.53 0.70 -3.86
N GLU A 259 -2.42 -0.58 -4.17
CA GLU A 259 -1.26 -1.39 -3.81
C GLU A 259 -0.47 -1.69 -5.08
N THR A 260 0.84 -1.51 -5.00
CA THR A 260 1.78 -1.83 -6.07
C THR A 260 2.89 -2.75 -5.57
N THR A 261 3.50 -3.48 -6.50
CA THR A 261 4.63 -4.40 -6.24
C THR A 261 5.87 -3.78 -5.59
N GLU A 262 6.01 -2.45 -5.59
CA GLU A 262 7.10 -1.76 -4.85
C GLU A 262 6.58 -0.92 -3.67
N HIS A 263 5.31 -1.07 -3.29
CA HIS A 263 4.64 -0.32 -2.23
C HIS A 263 4.66 1.21 -2.40
N VAL A 264 4.81 1.70 -3.63
CA VAL A 264 4.78 3.14 -3.96
C VAL A 264 4.00 3.43 -5.23
N TYR A 265 3.47 4.65 -5.33
CA TYR A 265 2.91 5.20 -6.55
C TYR A 265 2.97 6.74 -6.57
N ARG A 266 2.48 7.35 -7.66
CA ARG A 266 2.45 8.81 -7.83
C ARG A 266 1.03 9.35 -7.82
N VAL A 267 0.84 10.49 -7.13
CA VAL A 267 -0.44 11.21 -7.05
C VAL A 267 -0.32 12.65 -7.51
N ALA A 268 -1.47 13.26 -7.83
CA ALA A 268 -1.63 14.67 -8.17
C ALA A 268 -0.86 15.12 -9.43
N SER A 269 -0.98 16.41 -9.76
CA SER A 269 -0.57 16.97 -11.05
C SER A 269 0.96 16.97 -11.26
N PHE A 270 1.73 16.96 -10.18
CA PHE A 270 3.19 16.85 -10.19
C PHE A 270 3.73 15.43 -10.04
N GLY A 271 2.87 14.43 -9.85
CA GLY A 271 3.30 13.05 -9.59
C GLY A 271 4.12 12.94 -8.31
N THR A 272 3.56 13.38 -7.19
CA THR A 272 4.17 13.31 -5.86
C THR A 272 4.25 11.86 -5.38
N MET A 273 5.37 11.45 -4.80
CA MET A 273 5.58 10.07 -4.33
C MET A 273 4.83 9.82 -3.02
N VAL A 274 4.03 8.74 -3.00
CA VAL A 274 3.34 8.21 -1.82
C VAL A 274 3.64 6.72 -1.64
N HIS A 275 3.42 6.22 -0.43
CA HIS A 275 3.62 4.81 -0.04
C HIS A 275 2.28 4.13 0.28
N ASN A 276 2.19 2.82 0.05
CA ASN A 276 1.09 1.98 0.51
C ASN A 276 1.60 0.97 1.56
N SER A 277 1.41 1.27 2.85
CA SER A 277 1.84 0.40 3.96
C SER A 277 0.81 -0.71 4.25
N TYR A 278 0.25 -1.31 3.19
CA TYR A 278 -0.69 -2.43 3.29
C TYR A 278 0.04 -3.76 3.17
N GLY A 279 -0.34 -4.66 4.05
CA GLY A 279 0.06 -6.04 4.02
C GLY A 279 -1.15 -6.94 3.83
N LEU A 280 -1.31 -7.51 2.64
CA LEU A 280 -2.26 -8.61 2.37
C LEU A 280 -1.58 -9.74 1.57
N ASN A 281 -0.25 -9.85 1.65
CA ASN A 281 0.50 -11.01 1.18
C ASN A 281 0.38 -12.14 2.22
N VAL A 282 0.77 -13.37 1.84
CA VAL A 282 0.84 -14.49 2.80
C VAL A 282 1.88 -14.20 3.91
N SER A 283 2.86 -13.35 3.61
CA SER A 283 3.84 -12.79 4.57
C SER A 283 3.27 -11.76 5.56
N ASP A 284 2.04 -11.29 5.37
CA ASP A 284 1.36 -10.37 6.31
C ASP A 284 0.34 -11.11 7.19
N VAL A 285 -0.20 -12.24 6.68
CA VAL A 285 -0.81 -13.28 7.52
C VAL A 285 0.25 -13.98 8.38
N HIS A 286 1.51 -13.97 7.96
CA HIS A 286 2.63 -14.41 8.78
C HIS A 286 2.85 -13.40 9.92
N PRO A 287 2.53 -13.76 11.18
CA PRO A 287 2.59 -12.82 12.29
C PRO A 287 4.00 -12.30 12.52
N ARG A 288 4.11 -11.18 13.24
CA ARG A 288 5.39 -10.56 13.62
C ARG A 288 6.17 -11.45 14.59
N LEU A 289 6.88 -12.43 14.05
CA LEU A 289 7.77 -13.31 14.78
C LEU A 289 9.14 -12.63 14.99
N PRO A 290 9.86 -12.92 16.10
CA PRO A 290 11.19 -12.36 16.34
C PRO A 290 12.18 -12.70 15.22
N ILE A 291 13.09 -11.77 14.90
CA ILE A 291 14.16 -12.03 13.91
C ILE A 291 15.04 -13.19 14.40
N ARG A 292 15.22 -14.21 13.55
CA ARG A 292 16.05 -15.37 13.88
C ARG A 292 17.54 -15.07 13.69
N ASN A 293 18.22 -14.69 14.77
CA ASN A 293 19.67 -14.47 14.78
C ASN A 293 20.46 -15.79 14.68
N GLY A 294 20.58 -16.33 13.46
CA GLY A 294 21.44 -17.46 13.08
C GLY A 294 21.19 -18.76 13.87
N ARG A 295 21.82 -18.89 15.04
CA ARG A 295 21.67 -20.04 15.97
C ARG A 295 20.47 -19.92 16.93
N GLY A 296 19.75 -18.80 16.93
CA GLY A 296 18.53 -18.63 17.71
C GLY A 296 17.44 -19.66 17.35
N PRO A 297 16.45 -19.90 18.24
CA PRO A 297 15.37 -20.83 17.96
C PRO A 297 14.45 -20.33 16.84
N THR A 298 13.91 -21.27 16.07
CA THR A 298 12.75 -21.00 15.22
C THR A 298 11.57 -20.63 16.12
N HIS A 299 11.03 -19.44 15.95
CA HIS A 299 9.72 -19.10 16.50
C HIS A 299 8.68 -19.36 15.43
N GLY A 300 7.47 -19.67 15.85
CA GLY A 300 6.32 -19.82 14.98
C GLY A 300 5.01 -19.56 15.69
N ILE A 301 3.94 -19.43 14.91
CA ILE A 301 2.56 -19.40 15.40
C ILE A 301 1.78 -20.42 14.58
N PHE A 302 1.05 -21.28 15.29
CA PHE A 302 0.21 -22.33 14.72
C PHE A 302 -1.26 -21.94 14.85
N ASN A 303 -2.01 -22.05 13.75
CA ASN A 303 -3.40 -21.59 13.62
C ASN A 303 -3.64 -20.24 14.32
N ASP A 304 -2.84 -19.25 13.91
CA ASP A 304 -2.92 -17.80 14.21
C ASP A 304 -2.83 -17.37 15.68
N SER A 305 -2.83 -18.32 16.61
CA SER A 305 -3.05 -18.06 18.05
C SER A 305 -2.15 -18.86 18.98
N ILE A 306 -1.52 -19.94 18.52
CA ILE A 306 -0.74 -20.85 19.37
C ILE A 306 0.75 -20.57 19.14
N PRO A 307 1.45 -19.86 20.04
CA PRO A 307 2.90 -19.64 19.90
C PRO A 307 3.67 -20.94 20.05
N ILE A 308 4.56 -21.20 19.10
CA ILE A 308 5.44 -22.36 19.02
C ILE A 308 6.89 -21.88 19.02
N VAL A 309 7.78 -22.58 19.72
CA VAL A 309 9.22 -22.29 19.66
C VAL A 309 10.00 -23.61 19.55
N SER A 310 10.98 -23.69 18.63
CA SER A 310 11.86 -24.84 18.53
C SER A 310 12.75 -24.97 19.78
N GLY A 311 13.00 -26.20 20.20
CA GLY A 311 13.68 -26.55 21.44
C GLY A 311 12.74 -27.29 22.38
N SER A 312 13.29 -27.75 23.51
CA SER A 312 12.56 -28.48 24.55
C SER A 312 11.54 -27.63 25.31
N THR A 313 11.54 -26.31 25.13
CA THR A 313 10.72 -25.35 25.90
C THR A 313 9.46 -24.87 25.18
N GLY A 314 9.36 -25.02 23.85
CA GLY A 314 8.33 -24.36 23.04
C GLY A 314 7.25 -25.26 22.44
N GLY A 315 7.07 -26.46 22.98
CA GLY A 315 5.93 -27.32 22.68
C GLY A 315 6.00 -28.67 23.37
N ARG A 316 4.85 -29.35 23.48
CA ARG A 316 4.71 -30.62 24.23
C ARG A 316 4.88 -31.87 23.36
N GLY A 317 5.58 -31.81 22.22
CA GLY A 317 5.70 -32.93 21.28
C GLY A 317 6.12 -34.26 21.93
N LEU A 318 7.11 -34.21 22.83
CA LEU A 318 7.55 -35.38 23.61
C LEU A 318 6.44 -36.02 24.45
N ASN A 319 5.51 -35.21 24.99
CA ASN A 319 4.39 -35.70 25.81
C ASN A 319 3.23 -36.24 24.97
N VAL A 320 3.05 -35.75 23.74
CA VAL A 320 1.99 -36.21 22.82
C VAL A 320 2.35 -37.56 22.21
N PHE A 321 3.59 -37.72 21.76
CA PHE A 321 4.03 -38.99 21.14
C PHE A 321 4.48 -40.02 22.18
N GLY A 322 5.05 -39.60 23.32
CA GLY A 322 5.30 -40.46 24.48
C GLY A 322 5.99 -41.78 24.12
N PRO A 323 5.42 -42.96 24.44
CA PRO A 323 6.01 -44.25 24.10
C PRO A 323 6.26 -44.48 22.59
N ARG A 324 5.51 -43.83 21.70
CA ARG A 324 5.72 -43.95 20.23
C ARG A 324 7.08 -43.44 19.79
N ILE A 325 7.73 -42.58 20.57
CA ILE A 325 9.06 -42.02 20.26
C ILE A 325 10.11 -43.13 20.06
N ALA A 326 9.97 -44.26 20.77
CA ALA A 326 10.88 -45.41 20.64
C ALA A 326 10.73 -46.18 19.31
N THR A 327 9.73 -45.86 18.46
CA THR A 327 9.49 -46.49 17.15
C THR A 327 9.64 -45.52 15.98
N LEU A 328 10.04 -44.27 16.23
CA LEU A 328 10.26 -43.24 15.21
C LEU A 328 11.69 -43.27 14.68
N SER A 329 11.92 -42.76 13.47
CA SER A 329 13.26 -42.51 12.96
C SER A 329 14.01 -41.43 13.76
N ASP A 330 15.34 -41.44 13.72
CA ASP A 330 16.17 -40.41 14.35
C ASP A 330 15.81 -38.99 13.86
N ASP A 331 15.45 -38.86 12.58
CA ASP A 331 15.00 -37.60 11.96
C ASP A 331 13.64 -37.15 12.56
N ALA A 332 12.68 -38.07 12.74
CA ALA A 332 11.41 -37.78 13.39
C ALA A 332 11.57 -37.46 14.89
N VAL A 333 12.41 -38.19 15.63
CA VAL A 333 12.77 -37.89 17.03
C VAL A 333 13.40 -36.50 17.14
N LYS A 334 14.23 -36.11 16.17
CA LYS A 334 14.81 -34.76 16.11
C LYS A 334 13.74 -33.70 15.80
N ALA A 335 12.91 -33.96 14.79
CA ALA A 335 11.86 -33.05 14.32
C ALA A 335 10.79 -32.75 15.39
N ILE A 336 10.47 -33.70 16.28
CA ILE A 336 9.59 -33.48 17.46
C ILE A 336 10.03 -32.29 18.32
N THR A 337 11.32 -31.96 18.33
CA THR A 337 11.84 -30.81 19.10
C THR A 337 11.83 -29.49 18.32
N HIS A 338 11.48 -29.51 17.04
CA HIS A 338 11.43 -28.31 16.18
C HIS A 338 10.00 -27.75 16.09
N ALA A 339 9.84 -26.56 15.51
CA ALA A 339 8.55 -25.88 15.46
C ALA A 339 7.49 -26.69 14.69
N GLU A 340 7.90 -27.33 13.60
CA GLU A 340 7.07 -28.19 12.77
C GLU A 340 6.59 -29.43 13.53
N GLY A 341 7.45 -30.03 14.37
CA GLY A 341 7.08 -31.19 15.19
C GLY A 341 6.17 -30.84 16.35
N HIS A 342 6.33 -29.65 16.94
CA HIS A 342 5.39 -29.14 17.94
C HIS A 342 4.02 -28.81 17.34
N ALA A 343 3.96 -28.28 16.12
CA ALA A 343 2.70 -28.07 15.40
C ALA A 343 2.01 -29.40 15.02
N ALA A 344 2.76 -30.37 14.50
CA ALA A 344 2.24 -31.72 14.22
C ALA A 344 1.70 -32.40 15.50
N ALA A 345 2.41 -32.27 16.62
CA ALA A 345 1.94 -32.74 17.92
C ALA A 345 0.64 -32.05 18.36
N GLU A 346 0.51 -30.75 18.12
CA GLU A 346 -0.71 -29.99 18.48
C GLU A 346 -1.90 -30.37 17.59
N MET A 347 -1.67 -30.68 16.30
CA MET A 347 -2.68 -31.27 15.42
C MET A 347 -3.18 -32.61 15.95
N VAL A 348 -2.26 -33.55 16.23
CA VAL A 348 -2.60 -34.87 16.80
C VAL A 348 -3.35 -34.74 18.11
N ARG A 349 -2.87 -33.90 19.04
CA ARG A 349 -3.48 -33.67 20.35
C ARG A 349 -4.90 -33.09 20.26
N ARG A 350 -5.21 -32.32 19.22
CA ARG A 350 -6.51 -31.69 18.99
C ARG A 350 -7.39 -32.45 17.99
N GLY A 351 -6.89 -33.50 17.35
CA GLY A 351 -7.61 -34.22 16.28
C GLY A 351 -7.79 -33.41 15.00
N LEU A 352 -6.92 -32.44 14.72
CA LEU A 352 -7.03 -31.57 13.55
C LEU A 352 -6.59 -32.31 12.27
N LYS A 353 -7.39 -32.19 11.20
CA LYS A 353 -7.05 -32.70 9.87
C LYS A 353 -6.15 -31.74 9.10
N GLU A 354 -6.38 -30.44 9.21
CA GLU A 354 -5.48 -29.43 8.65
C GLU A 354 -5.02 -28.43 9.71
N GLY A 355 -3.86 -27.82 9.48
CA GLY A 355 -3.33 -26.75 10.30
C GLY A 355 -2.22 -26.00 9.57
N VAL A 356 -1.99 -24.75 10.00
CA VAL A 356 -1.04 -23.82 9.38
C VAL A 356 -0.05 -23.35 10.42
N LEU A 357 1.25 -23.50 10.15
CA LEU A 357 2.34 -23.01 10.97
C LEU A 357 3.12 -21.93 10.21
N HIS A 358 3.16 -20.72 10.75
CA HIS A 358 4.03 -19.65 10.28
C HIS A 358 5.35 -19.72 11.06
N ILE A 359 6.53 -19.69 10.42
CA ILE A 359 7.84 -19.77 11.09
C ILE A 359 8.84 -18.69 10.65
N ASN A 360 9.58 -18.13 11.60
CA ASN A 360 10.62 -17.13 11.33
C ASN A 360 11.91 -17.68 10.67
N TYR A 361 11.94 -18.96 10.28
CA TYR A 361 13.14 -19.54 9.69
C TYR A 361 13.13 -19.38 8.17
N LYS A 362 13.89 -18.39 7.71
CA LYS A 362 13.96 -17.90 6.33
C LYS A 362 13.74 -18.96 5.24
N THR A 363 14.53 -20.04 5.24
CA THR A 363 14.51 -21.05 4.16
C THR A 363 13.43 -22.13 4.27
N GLY A 364 12.63 -22.14 5.33
CA GLY A 364 11.64 -23.19 5.62
C GLY A 364 12.21 -24.41 6.37
N PRO A 365 11.47 -25.52 6.45
CA PRO A 365 11.81 -26.66 7.29
C PRO A 365 13.22 -27.23 7.05
N CYS A 366 13.92 -27.57 8.12
CA CYS A 366 15.24 -28.19 8.01
C CYS A 366 15.16 -29.67 7.59
N GLN A 367 16.28 -30.28 7.18
CA GLN A 367 16.32 -31.67 6.68
C GLN A 367 15.67 -32.69 7.63
N TYR A 368 15.90 -32.56 8.94
CA TYR A 368 15.25 -33.41 9.95
C TYR A 368 13.72 -33.31 9.91
N CYS A 369 13.18 -32.11 9.72
CA CYS A 369 11.74 -31.91 9.60
C CYS A 369 11.23 -32.48 8.27
N ILE A 370 11.91 -32.18 7.15
CA ILE A 370 11.61 -32.69 5.81
C ILE A 370 11.51 -34.24 5.80
N ASN A 371 12.40 -34.91 6.54
CA ASN A 371 12.49 -36.36 6.61
C ASN A 371 11.68 -37.01 7.74
N GLY A 372 11.18 -36.24 8.72
CA GLY A 372 10.66 -36.81 9.98
C GLY A 372 9.20 -36.49 10.29
N ILE A 373 8.65 -35.36 9.82
CA ILE A 373 7.30 -34.92 10.21
C ILE A 373 6.20 -35.87 9.70
N GLN A 374 6.42 -36.58 8.59
CA GLN A 374 5.42 -37.51 8.05
C GLN A 374 5.13 -38.72 8.96
N GLU A 375 6.04 -39.08 9.86
CA GLU A 375 5.82 -40.13 10.88
C GLU A 375 4.99 -39.61 12.08
N LEU A 376 4.91 -38.28 12.24
CA LEU A 376 4.16 -37.60 13.30
C LEU A 376 2.71 -37.32 12.90
N LEU A 377 2.44 -37.23 11.60
CA LEU A 377 1.11 -36.96 11.03
C LEU A 377 0.33 -38.25 10.76
N GLU A 378 -0.96 -38.25 11.08
CA GLU A 378 -1.85 -39.35 10.75
C GLU A 378 -2.30 -39.30 9.28
N LYS A 379 -2.93 -40.38 8.81
CA LYS A 379 -3.53 -40.40 7.49
C LYS A 379 -4.59 -39.30 7.38
N GLU A 380 -4.60 -38.59 6.25
CA GLU A 380 -5.42 -37.41 5.96
C GLU A 380 -5.03 -36.13 6.72
N MET A 381 -3.96 -36.12 7.54
CA MET A 381 -3.46 -34.87 8.11
C MET A 381 -2.59 -34.09 7.12
N ARG A 382 -2.77 -32.77 7.07
CA ARG A 382 -1.94 -31.82 6.32
C ARG A 382 -1.49 -30.66 7.21
N LEU A 383 -0.18 -30.51 7.41
CA LEU A 383 0.41 -29.36 8.09
C LEU A 383 1.05 -28.43 7.05
N TRP A 384 0.43 -27.28 6.80
CA TRP A 384 1.03 -26.20 6.03
C TRP A 384 2.13 -25.51 6.83
N VAL A 385 3.24 -25.15 6.18
CA VAL A 385 4.32 -24.37 6.78
C VAL A 385 4.67 -23.20 5.86
N VAL A 386 4.40 -21.98 6.35
CA VAL A 386 4.76 -20.70 5.70
C VAL A 386 6.01 -20.15 6.36
N PHE A 387 6.93 -19.65 5.56
CA PHE A 387 8.22 -19.11 5.98
C PHE A 387 8.63 -17.95 5.06
N PRO A 388 9.60 -17.09 5.43
CA PRO A 388 9.91 -15.89 4.64
C PRO A 388 10.22 -16.15 3.16
N ASP A 389 10.95 -17.22 2.83
CA ASP A 389 11.30 -17.56 1.44
C ASP A 389 10.30 -18.53 0.77
N GLY A 390 9.07 -18.67 1.27
CA GLY A 390 8.02 -19.46 0.59
C GLY A 390 7.11 -20.32 1.48
N VAL A 391 6.60 -21.40 0.89
CA VAL A 391 5.56 -22.23 1.53
C VAL A 391 5.61 -23.67 1.02
N GLY A 392 5.25 -24.59 1.90
CA GLY A 392 4.95 -25.98 1.55
C GLY A 392 4.04 -26.62 2.57
N PHE A 393 3.85 -27.93 2.45
CA PHE A 393 3.07 -28.69 3.43
C PHE A 393 3.65 -30.08 3.66
N PHE A 394 3.42 -30.60 4.86
CA PHE A 394 3.64 -31.99 5.23
C PHE A 394 2.34 -32.78 5.16
N THR A 395 2.47 -34.03 4.75
CA THR A 395 1.45 -35.09 4.95
C THR A 395 2.14 -36.34 5.48
N SER A 396 1.38 -37.39 5.80
CA SER A 396 1.95 -38.73 6.06
C SER A 396 2.71 -39.34 4.86
N SER A 397 2.71 -38.70 3.69
CA SER A 397 3.52 -39.08 2.52
C SER A 397 4.84 -38.31 2.39
N GLY A 398 5.11 -37.32 3.25
CA GLY A 398 6.32 -36.48 3.19
C GLY A 398 6.05 -34.98 3.03
N TRP A 399 7.14 -34.23 2.84
CA TRP A 399 7.17 -32.79 2.57
C TRP A 399 6.95 -32.48 1.08
N THR A 400 6.12 -31.48 0.79
CA THR A 400 6.00 -30.86 -0.53
C THR A 400 6.27 -29.35 -0.40
N ARG A 401 7.40 -28.88 -0.93
CA ARG A 401 7.64 -27.44 -1.14
C ARG A 401 6.89 -27.01 -2.40
N LEU A 402 6.21 -25.86 -2.34
CA LEU A 402 5.52 -25.29 -3.49
C LEU A 402 6.35 -24.15 -4.12
N PHE A 403 6.95 -23.31 -3.28
CA PHE A 403 7.82 -22.19 -3.64
C PHE A 403 8.94 -22.11 -2.60
#